data_AF-A0A086PEC9-F1
#
_entry.id   AF-A0A086PEC9-F1
#
_cell.length_a   1.000
_cell.length_b   1.000
_cell.length_c   1.000
_cell.angle_alpha   90.00
_cell.angle_beta   90.00
_cell.angle_gamma   90.00
#
_symmetry.space_group_name_H-M   'P 1'
#
loop_
_entity.id
_entity.type
_entity.pdbx_description
1 polymer ?
#
loop_
_entity_poly.entity_id
_entity_poly.type
_entity_poly.pdbx_seq_one_letter_code
_entity_poly.pdbx_strand_id
1 'polypeptide(L)'
;MTGSPNSTGRFAFPLFSLLDGLEQLSYETTSDATLDSGAVQAGSATALRLDRLFDIFPESYWGRYTSLTEIALTATLTGKARIEIRRRNALTGEEQALAEVDCEGKAQPIAIPIVLQQPGSDEDASYLIAVLHLSAGAGLRNLHWSAATPGVRDVRIAGVICTFNQEEMLADNLAQISAAPAFLHRLFVINQGPPGLEKRIISRGGSQTLFTFIDQANFGGAGGFTRGIIESLDDPQVTHILLMDDDIKAQPLLLARIATILAYAGERHCIGGAMLDIHAPTKLFTCGDQINPGRPAIINIAPPEGCEDVTTDAGRDFVALNHKPDFNGWWCFAFPVAAVRQCGLPLPLFIRGDDVEFGFRLSRAGFPTIVWPGVAVWHLPFQPKVQPWQAFYDRRNMLFLNEAHGLFSRRRLARSAWGSFANAIRGGDFARARAIVEGVEAFNKGPSHLASWSGEDHSALVGRMARDHSWRSIIILSACALSAIVTLRWRRRSNPDAINRLSSAGFWRDYLSISSPANAPSHDKGFASHPDDGIAPSQQIQATSVKSCDPI
;
A
#
# COMPACT_ATOMS: atom_id res chain seq x y z
N MET A 1 6.60 20.24 7.86
CA MET A 1 6.98 21.08 9.01
C MET A 1 6.45 20.43 10.29
N THR A 2 7.32 20.14 11.26
CA THR A 2 6.91 19.85 12.65
C THR A 2 7.62 20.86 13.55
N GLY A 3 6.95 21.97 13.81
CA GLY A 3 7.38 22.92 14.83
C GLY A 3 7.05 22.36 16.21
N SER A 4 8.03 22.36 17.11
CA SER A 4 7.81 22.31 18.56
C SER A 4 6.88 23.46 18.97
N PRO A 5 5.84 23.24 19.81
CA PRO A 5 4.80 24.23 20.06
C PRO A 5 5.32 25.32 21.00
N ASN A 6 5.81 26.40 20.42
CA ASN A 6 5.44 27.72 20.89
C ASN A 6 4.26 28.19 20.02
N SER A 7 3.04 27.71 20.29
CA SER A 7 1.82 28.28 19.69
C SER A 7 0.64 28.14 20.64
N THR A 8 0.19 29.27 21.15
CA THR A 8 -0.95 29.41 22.06
C THR A 8 -2.26 29.14 21.31
N GLY A 9 -2.91 28.00 21.57
CA GLY A 9 -4.25 27.68 21.05
C GLY A 9 -4.67 26.23 21.31
N ARG A 10 -5.98 25.94 21.45
CA ARG A 10 -6.51 24.60 21.75
C ARG A 10 -6.15 23.55 20.68
N PHE A 11 -6.06 23.92 19.40
CA PHE A 11 -5.82 23.01 18.27
C PHE A 11 -4.42 23.23 17.66
N ALA A 12 -3.39 22.85 18.41
CA ALA A 12 -2.00 23.18 18.07
C ALA A 12 -1.29 22.14 17.18
N PHE A 13 -1.93 21.01 16.85
CA PHE A 13 -1.28 19.88 16.17
C PHE A 13 -1.83 19.66 14.75
N PRO A 14 -1.14 20.13 13.69
CA PRO A 14 -1.59 19.92 12.32
C PRO A 14 -1.68 18.44 11.96
N LEU A 15 -2.78 18.07 11.32
CA LEU A 15 -3.02 16.75 10.75
C LEU A 15 -2.75 16.74 9.24
N PHE A 16 -3.41 17.65 8.50
CA PHE A 16 -3.35 17.71 7.04
C PHE A 16 -3.38 19.14 6.54
N SER A 17 -2.39 19.49 5.72
CA SER A 17 -2.43 20.72 4.92
C SER A 17 -3.36 20.54 3.72
N LEU A 18 -4.14 21.58 3.44
CA LEU A 18 -5.05 21.65 2.29
C LEU A 18 -4.51 22.57 1.18
N LEU A 19 -3.57 23.48 1.48
CA LEU A 19 -3.06 24.43 0.46
C LEU A 19 -1.80 23.95 -0.26
N ASP A 20 -1.02 23.06 0.36
CA ASP A 20 0.29 22.65 -0.20
C ASP A 20 0.15 21.67 -1.39
N GLY A 21 -1.08 21.27 -1.74
CA GLY A 21 -1.40 20.40 -2.89
C GLY A 21 -2.20 21.07 -4.00
N LEU A 22 -2.52 22.37 -3.89
CA LEU A 22 -3.46 23.05 -4.80
C LEU A 22 -2.95 23.14 -6.24
N GLU A 23 -1.63 23.12 -6.45
CA GLU A 23 -0.98 23.26 -7.76
C GLU A 23 -1.10 22.02 -8.65
N GLN A 24 -1.43 20.84 -8.10
CA GLN A 24 -1.25 19.56 -8.82
C GLN A 24 -2.49 19.02 -9.55
N LEU A 25 -3.66 19.59 -9.25
CA LEU A 25 -4.89 19.35 -9.99
C LEU A 25 -5.51 20.73 -10.21
N SER A 26 -5.66 21.15 -11.47
CA SER A 26 -6.23 22.45 -11.82
C SER A 26 -7.56 22.62 -11.10
N TYR A 27 -7.69 23.63 -10.23
CA TYR A 27 -9.01 24.12 -9.89
C TYR A 27 -9.62 24.64 -11.19
N GLU A 28 -10.85 24.25 -11.50
CA GLU A 28 -11.70 25.13 -12.30
C GLU A 28 -12.01 26.35 -11.41
N THR A 29 -11.01 27.23 -11.22
CA THR A 29 -11.26 28.54 -10.62
C THR A 29 -11.99 29.34 -11.69
N THR A 30 -13.28 29.58 -11.48
CA THR A 30 -14.08 30.51 -12.27
C THR A 30 -13.67 31.98 -12.05
N SER A 31 -12.51 32.27 -11.44
CA SER A 31 -12.12 33.60 -10.97
C SER A 31 -10.61 33.88 -11.03
N ASP A 32 -10.26 35.17 -11.04
CA ASP A 32 -8.90 35.74 -10.97
C ASP A 32 -8.21 35.49 -9.62
N ALA A 33 -8.13 34.25 -9.15
CA ALA A 33 -7.42 33.87 -7.94
C ALA A 33 -5.98 33.46 -8.26
N THR A 34 -5.01 34.05 -7.58
CA THR A 34 -3.63 33.57 -7.64
C THR A 34 -3.44 32.50 -6.56
N LEU A 35 -3.05 31.31 -7.02
CA LEU A 35 -2.66 30.18 -6.18
C LEU A 35 -1.12 30.17 -6.15
N ASP A 36 -0.55 30.35 -4.97
CA ASP A 36 0.89 30.21 -4.71
C ASP A 36 1.04 29.14 -3.63
N SER A 37 2.18 28.45 -3.60
CA SER A 37 2.48 27.38 -2.64
C SER A 37 2.06 27.75 -1.20
N GLY A 38 0.98 27.12 -0.71
CA GLY A 38 0.46 27.36 0.64
C GLY A 38 -0.37 28.64 0.85
N ALA A 39 -0.77 29.34 -0.22
CA ALA A 39 -1.53 30.59 -0.16
C ALA A 39 -2.54 30.78 -1.31
N VAL A 40 -3.66 31.43 -1.01
CA VAL A 40 -4.65 31.89 -2.00
C VAL A 40 -4.80 33.40 -1.86
N GLN A 41 -4.71 34.13 -2.97
CA GLN A 41 -5.03 35.56 -3.03
C GLN A 41 -6.17 35.78 -4.03
N ALA A 42 -7.30 36.28 -3.54
CA ALA A 42 -8.49 36.50 -4.35
C ALA A 42 -8.43 37.89 -5.03
N GLY A 43 -8.21 37.95 -6.35
CA GLY A 43 -8.32 39.20 -7.12
C GLY A 43 -9.77 39.67 -7.26
N SER A 44 -10.69 38.73 -7.35
CA SER A 44 -12.15 38.91 -7.33
C SER A 44 -12.80 37.93 -6.36
N ALA A 45 -14.11 38.07 -6.13
CA ALA A 45 -14.84 37.14 -5.27
C ALA A 45 -14.65 35.70 -5.76
N THR A 46 -14.17 34.82 -4.89
CA THR A 46 -13.70 33.48 -5.24
C THR A 46 -14.34 32.45 -4.31
N ALA A 47 -14.87 31.36 -4.86
CA ALA A 47 -15.34 30.22 -4.10
C ALA A 47 -14.42 29.01 -4.36
N LEU A 48 -13.96 28.36 -3.30
CA LEU A 48 -13.16 27.14 -3.36
C LEU A 48 -13.87 26.05 -2.58
N ARG A 49 -14.21 24.96 -3.26
CA ARG A 49 -14.68 23.73 -2.63
C ARG A 49 -13.53 22.72 -2.66
N LEU A 50 -13.13 22.27 -1.47
CA LEU A 50 -11.98 21.40 -1.26
C LEU A 50 -12.46 19.95 -1.10
N ASP A 51 -12.91 19.37 -2.20
CA ASP A 51 -13.52 18.04 -2.26
C ASP A 51 -12.79 17.08 -3.21
N ARG A 52 -11.50 17.29 -3.48
CA ARG A 52 -10.69 16.30 -4.20
C ARG A 52 -10.27 15.17 -3.29
N LEU A 53 -9.84 14.04 -3.86
CA LEU A 53 -9.30 12.90 -3.12
C LEU A 53 -8.28 13.29 -2.02
N PHE A 54 -7.40 14.25 -2.32
CA PHE A 54 -6.38 14.70 -1.35
C PHE A 54 -6.86 15.83 -0.45
N ASP A 55 -7.96 16.50 -0.76
CA ASP A 55 -8.46 17.66 0.00
C ASP A 55 -9.45 17.25 1.09
N ILE A 56 -10.19 16.16 0.87
CA ILE A 56 -11.16 15.66 1.85
C ILE A 56 -10.48 15.20 3.14
N PHE A 57 -11.18 15.36 4.26
CA PHE A 57 -10.78 14.76 5.53
C PHE A 57 -11.60 13.48 5.77
N PRO A 58 -10.99 12.28 5.78
CA PRO A 58 -11.73 11.03 5.93
C PRO A 58 -12.17 10.81 7.39
N GLU A 59 -13.21 11.55 7.81
CA GLU A 59 -13.70 11.58 9.18
C GLU A 59 -13.95 10.19 9.77
N SER A 60 -14.63 9.31 9.03
CA SER A 60 -14.93 7.97 9.55
C SER A 60 -13.68 7.15 9.84
N TYR A 61 -12.60 7.35 9.08
CA TYR A 61 -11.31 6.70 9.34
C TYR A 61 -10.64 7.26 10.59
N TRP A 62 -10.67 8.57 10.77
CA TRP A 62 -10.14 9.22 11.97
C TRP A 62 -10.92 8.82 13.22
N GLY A 63 -12.25 8.79 13.16
CA GLY A 63 -13.10 8.32 14.27
C GLY A 63 -12.93 6.83 14.56
N ARG A 64 -12.73 5.98 13.53
CA ARG A 64 -12.59 4.53 13.72
C ARG A 64 -11.22 4.10 14.24
N TYR A 65 -10.15 4.68 13.71
CA TYR A 65 -8.79 4.16 13.87
C TYR A 65 -7.91 4.97 14.82
N THR A 66 -8.40 6.11 15.32
CA THR A 66 -7.67 6.99 16.25
C THR A 66 -8.49 7.28 17.50
N SER A 67 -7.91 7.97 18.48
CA SER A 67 -8.61 8.43 19.68
C SER A 67 -9.14 9.87 19.56
N LEU A 68 -9.12 10.47 18.36
CA LEU A 68 -9.61 11.83 18.16
C LEU A 68 -11.13 11.88 18.20
N THR A 69 -11.66 12.78 19.02
CA THR A 69 -13.11 13.07 19.10
C THR A 69 -13.46 14.43 18.51
N GLU A 70 -12.47 15.31 18.37
CA GLU A 70 -12.65 16.67 17.92
C GLU A 70 -11.39 17.15 17.19
N ILE A 71 -11.60 17.91 16.13
CA ILE A 71 -10.55 18.57 15.35
C ILE A 71 -10.98 20.02 15.08
N ALA A 72 -10.14 20.80 14.42
CA ALA A 72 -10.52 22.08 13.87
C ALA A 72 -9.96 22.28 12.47
N LEU A 73 -10.71 22.99 11.63
CA LEU A 73 -10.15 23.62 10.44
C LEU A 73 -9.47 24.91 10.88
N THR A 74 -8.15 24.98 10.70
CA THR A 74 -7.34 26.15 11.06
C THR A 74 -6.92 26.89 9.80
N ALA A 75 -7.05 28.22 9.80
CA ALA A 75 -6.72 29.08 8.67
C ALA A 75 -6.14 30.41 9.13
N THR A 76 -5.24 31.01 8.36
CA THR A 76 -4.84 32.42 8.51
C THR A 76 -5.46 33.24 7.39
N LEU A 77 -6.35 34.16 7.75
CA LEU A 77 -7.13 34.95 6.79
C LEU A 77 -6.77 36.43 6.82
N THR A 78 -6.85 37.09 5.66
CA THR A 78 -6.89 38.54 5.51
C THR A 78 -8.14 38.94 4.74
N GLY A 79 -8.81 40.02 5.16
CA GLY A 79 -10.04 40.48 4.51
C GLY A 79 -11.26 39.61 4.86
N LYS A 80 -12.35 39.79 4.12
CA LYS A 80 -13.63 39.13 4.41
C LYS A 80 -13.74 37.77 3.74
N ALA A 81 -14.12 36.76 4.51
CA ALA A 81 -14.35 35.40 4.04
C ALA A 81 -15.54 34.76 4.75
N ARG A 82 -16.12 33.75 4.12
CA ARG A 82 -17.02 32.78 4.75
C ARG A 82 -16.42 31.39 4.61
N ILE A 83 -16.39 30.64 5.70
CA ILE A 83 -15.95 29.25 5.71
C ILE A 83 -17.11 28.35 6.10
N GLU A 84 -17.40 27.36 5.26
CA GLU A 84 -18.34 26.28 5.54
C GLU A 84 -17.59 24.96 5.69
N ILE A 85 -18.06 24.12 6.61
CA ILE A 85 -17.58 22.74 6.76
C ILE A 85 -18.79 21.83 6.58
N ARG A 86 -18.70 20.93 5.61
CA ARG A 86 -19.75 19.98 5.27
C ARG A 86 -19.28 18.56 5.54
N ARG A 87 -20.16 17.72 6.09
CA ARG A 87 -19.98 16.28 6.18
C ARG A 87 -20.74 15.64 5.05
N ARG A 88 -20.12 14.71 4.35
CA ARG A 88 -20.77 13.86 3.35
C ARG A 88 -20.77 12.42 3.84
N ASN A 89 -21.93 11.77 3.80
CA ASN A 89 -22.02 10.32 3.98
C ASN A 89 -21.65 9.63 2.65
N ALA A 90 -20.63 8.78 2.69
CA ALA A 90 -20.07 8.10 1.52
C ALA A 90 -20.96 6.96 0.99
N LEU A 91 -21.95 6.51 1.75
CA LEU A 91 -22.88 5.47 1.31
C LEU A 91 -24.16 6.08 0.71
N THR A 92 -24.70 7.13 1.31
CA THR A 92 -25.96 7.76 0.87
C THR A 92 -25.75 8.96 -0.05
N GLY A 93 -24.55 9.55 -0.05
CA GLY A 93 -24.25 10.80 -0.75
C GLY A 93 -24.87 12.05 -0.11
N GLU A 94 -25.51 11.91 1.06
CA GLU A 94 -26.13 13.04 1.76
C GLU A 94 -25.06 13.98 2.33
N GLU A 95 -25.28 15.29 2.17
CA GLU A 95 -24.41 16.32 2.73
C GLU A 95 -25.11 17.12 3.84
N GLN A 96 -24.42 17.28 4.95
CA GLN A 96 -24.85 18.08 6.11
C GLN A 96 -23.85 19.22 6.35
N ALA A 97 -24.34 20.45 6.48
CA ALA A 97 -23.53 21.57 6.96
C ALA A 97 -23.29 21.43 8.47
N LEU A 98 -22.04 21.44 8.91
CA LEU A 98 -21.64 21.35 10.32
C LEU A 98 -21.30 22.72 10.92
N ALA A 99 -20.71 23.60 10.11
CA ALA A 99 -20.35 24.95 10.51
C ALA A 99 -20.43 25.90 9.31
N GLU A 100 -20.82 27.14 9.58
CA GLU A 100 -20.77 28.26 8.65
C GLU A 100 -20.30 29.48 9.46
N VAL A 101 -19.16 30.06 9.08
CA VAL A 101 -18.51 31.15 9.84
C VAL A 101 -18.14 32.28 8.90
N ASP A 102 -18.80 33.42 9.06
CA ASP A 102 -18.37 34.69 8.48
C ASP A 102 -17.21 35.25 9.31
N CYS A 103 -16.11 35.59 8.63
CA CYS A 103 -14.88 36.05 9.27
C CYS A 103 -14.28 37.24 8.52
N GLU A 104 -13.78 38.21 9.29
CA GLU A 104 -12.97 39.32 8.78
C GLU A 104 -11.55 39.16 9.32
N GLY A 105 -10.71 38.53 8.49
CA GLY A 105 -9.36 38.12 8.83
C GLY A 105 -8.40 39.30 8.97
N LYS A 106 -7.61 39.29 10.04
CA LYS A 106 -6.55 40.27 10.34
C LYS A 106 -5.16 39.63 10.36
N ALA A 107 -4.92 38.66 9.47
CA ALA A 107 -3.70 37.84 9.40
C ALA A 107 -3.38 37.07 10.70
N GLN A 108 -4.41 36.65 11.44
CA GLN A 108 -4.28 35.82 12.63
C GLN A 108 -4.90 34.44 12.38
N PRO A 109 -4.39 33.37 13.03
CA PRO A 109 -5.02 32.06 12.95
C PRO A 109 -6.42 32.08 13.55
N ILE A 110 -7.38 31.54 12.80
CA ILE A 110 -8.71 31.15 13.30
C ILE A 110 -8.80 29.63 13.31
N ALA A 111 -9.55 29.08 14.26
CA ALA A 111 -9.83 27.66 14.35
C ALA A 111 -11.34 27.46 14.46
N ILE A 112 -11.89 26.62 13.58
CA ILE A 112 -13.32 26.26 13.56
C ILE A 112 -13.43 24.81 14.06
N PRO A 113 -13.83 24.59 15.33
CA PRO A 113 -13.91 23.26 15.92
C PRO A 113 -15.02 22.41 15.30
N ILE A 114 -14.75 21.12 15.13
CA ILE A 114 -15.69 20.12 14.60
C ILE A 114 -15.58 18.87 15.46
N VAL A 115 -16.72 18.38 15.94
CA VAL A 115 -16.84 17.09 16.61
C VAL A 115 -16.88 16.00 15.54
N LEU A 116 -15.95 15.04 15.63
CA LEU A 116 -15.90 13.92 14.72
C LEU A 116 -17.03 12.94 15.00
N GLN A 117 -17.68 12.46 13.95
CA GLN A 117 -18.57 11.31 14.05
C GLN A 117 -17.75 10.06 14.39
N GLN A 118 -18.16 9.35 15.45
CA GLN A 118 -17.62 8.05 15.79
C GLN A 118 -18.48 6.99 15.08
N PRO A 119 -17.98 6.33 14.02
CA PRO A 119 -18.80 5.43 13.23
C PRO A 119 -19.17 4.19 14.03
N GLY A 120 -20.47 3.89 14.12
CA GLY A 120 -21.01 2.68 14.75
C GLY A 120 -21.05 1.49 13.80
N SER A 121 -21.13 1.74 12.49
CA SER A 121 -21.11 0.70 11.44
C SER A 121 -20.29 1.14 10.21
N ASP A 122 -20.26 0.31 9.17
CA ASP A 122 -19.70 0.69 7.87
C ASP A 122 -20.62 1.64 7.09
N GLU A 123 -21.90 1.78 7.48
CA GLU A 123 -22.88 2.71 6.88
C GLU A 123 -22.63 4.18 7.29
N ASP A 124 -21.90 4.37 8.41
CA ASP A 124 -21.46 5.68 8.91
C ASP A 124 -20.19 6.20 8.20
N ALA A 125 -19.81 5.62 7.07
CA ALA A 125 -18.68 6.09 6.29
C ALA A 125 -18.91 7.55 5.86
N SER A 126 -18.02 8.46 6.28
CA SER A 126 -18.13 9.88 6.01
C SER A 126 -16.77 10.54 5.80
N TYR A 127 -16.80 11.71 5.15
CA TYR A 127 -15.67 12.62 5.04
C TYR A 127 -16.12 14.09 5.13
N LEU A 128 -15.20 14.98 5.51
CA LEU A 128 -15.44 16.41 5.60
C LEU A 128 -14.89 17.15 4.39
N ILE A 129 -15.61 18.20 4.00
CA ILE A 129 -15.32 19.09 2.88
C ILE A 129 -15.28 20.52 3.43
N ALA A 130 -14.20 21.24 3.16
CA ALA A 130 -14.12 22.67 3.43
C ALA A 130 -14.56 23.46 2.19
N VAL A 131 -15.47 24.43 2.37
CA VAL A 131 -15.89 25.37 1.33
C VAL A 131 -15.55 26.78 1.79
N LEU A 132 -14.86 27.54 0.94
CA LEU A 132 -14.30 28.84 1.26
C LEU A 132 -14.84 29.86 0.27
N HIS A 133 -15.43 30.93 0.77
CA HIS A 133 -15.87 32.06 -0.03
C HIS A 133 -15.03 33.28 0.36
N LEU A 134 -14.12 33.69 -0.51
CA LEU A 134 -13.22 34.83 -0.31
C LEU A 134 -13.76 36.05 -1.04
N SER A 135 -13.87 37.19 -0.34
CA SER A 135 -14.18 38.46 -0.99
C SER A 135 -13.01 38.95 -1.84
N ALA A 136 -13.26 39.88 -2.77
CA ALA A 136 -12.18 40.52 -3.53
C ALA A 136 -11.14 41.16 -2.59
N GLY A 137 -9.86 40.88 -2.84
CA GLY A 137 -8.74 41.31 -2.01
C GLY A 137 -8.47 40.45 -0.77
N ALA A 138 -9.32 39.46 -0.46
CA ALA A 138 -9.09 38.56 0.66
C ALA A 138 -7.96 37.56 0.36
N GLY A 139 -7.24 37.16 1.40
CA GLY A 139 -6.15 36.21 1.34
C GLY A 139 -6.31 35.09 2.35
N LEU A 140 -5.79 33.92 2.01
CA LEU A 140 -5.81 32.71 2.82
C LEU A 140 -4.42 32.08 2.83
N ARG A 141 -3.94 31.70 4.01
CA ARG A 141 -2.70 30.95 4.21
C ARG A 141 -2.89 29.90 5.30
N ASN A 142 -1.99 28.91 5.33
CA ASN A 142 -1.95 27.89 6.38
C ASN A 142 -3.31 27.20 6.62
N LEU A 143 -4.05 26.81 5.57
CA LEU A 143 -5.29 26.05 5.76
C LEU A 143 -4.95 24.59 6.03
N HIS A 144 -5.31 24.10 7.21
CA HIS A 144 -5.05 22.73 7.62
C HIS A 144 -6.07 22.24 8.64
N TRP A 145 -6.29 20.93 8.67
CA TRP A 145 -6.98 20.26 9.78
C TRP A 145 -6.00 20.11 10.95
N SER A 146 -6.47 20.33 12.17
CA SER A 146 -5.67 20.29 13.40
C SER A 146 -6.37 19.52 14.51
N ALA A 147 -5.59 18.78 15.30
CA ALA A 147 -6.04 18.15 16.53
C ALA A 147 -5.72 19.02 17.76
N ALA A 148 -6.47 18.78 18.84
CA ALA A 148 -6.21 19.39 20.14
C ALA A 148 -5.13 18.67 20.96
N THR A 149 -4.92 17.39 20.67
CA THR A 149 -3.91 16.54 21.31
C THR A 149 -2.83 16.17 20.31
N PRO A 150 -1.57 15.99 20.76
CA PRO A 150 -0.52 15.47 19.89
C PRO A 150 -0.81 14.02 19.46
N GLY A 151 -0.04 13.54 18.49
CA GLY A 151 0.02 12.11 18.17
C GLY A 151 0.41 11.30 19.41
N VAL A 152 -0.10 10.07 19.48
CA VAL A 152 0.07 9.19 20.65
C VAL A 152 1.42 8.48 20.67
N ARG A 153 2.26 8.65 19.64
CA ARG A 153 3.62 8.09 19.56
C ARG A 153 4.55 8.89 18.65
N ASP A 154 5.85 8.71 18.89
CA ASP A 154 6.90 9.14 17.96
C ASP A 154 6.93 8.21 16.74
N VAL A 155 7.06 8.78 15.54
CA VAL A 155 7.06 8.04 14.27
C VAL A 155 8.35 8.32 13.53
N ARG A 156 9.18 7.27 13.46
CA ARG A 156 10.44 7.22 12.72
C ARG A 156 10.33 6.18 11.62
N ILE A 157 10.13 6.66 10.39
CA ILE A 157 9.91 5.82 9.21
C ILE A 157 11.25 5.55 8.51
N ALA A 158 11.56 4.27 8.30
CA ALA A 158 12.54 3.86 7.31
C ALA A 158 11.85 3.63 5.97
N GLY A 159 12.17 4.44 4.96
CA GLY A 159 11.74 4.19 3.59
C GLY A 159 12.59 3.10 2.94
N VAL A 160 11.98 2.28 2.10
CA VAL A 160 12.67 1.27 1.30
C VAL A 160 12.20 1.38 -0.15
N ILE A 161 13.15 1.61 -1.06
CA ILE A 161 12.94 1.56 -2.50
C ILE A 161 13.79 0.42 -3.07
N CYS A 162 13.15 -0.51 -3.75
CA CYS A 162 13.83 -1.53 -4.56
C CYS A 162 13.92 -1.02 -6.01
N THR A 163 15.09 -1.11 -6.64
CA THR A 163 15.27 -0.62 -8.02
C THR A 163 16.03 -1.58 -8.92
N PHE A 164 15.64 -1.63 -10.19
CA PHE A 164 16.33 -2.39 -11.24
C PHE A 164 16.32 -1.62 -12.57
N ASN A 165 17.41 -0.90 -12.86
CA ASN A 165 17.61 -0.13 -14.10
C ASN A 165 16.59 1.02 -14.35
N GLN A 166 16.03 1.63 -13.30
CA GLN A 166 15.05 2.73 -13.39
C GLN A 166 15.62 4.07 -12.88
N GLU A 167 16.88 4.36 -13.21
CA GLU A 167 17.65 5.46 -12.57
C GLU A 167 17.05 6.85 -12.77
N GLU A 168 16.35 7.07 -13.88
CA GLU A 168 15.71 8.35 -14.19
C GLU A 168 14.53 8.61 -13.25
N MET A 169 13.56 7.67 -13.21
CA MET A 169 12.40 7.78 -12.31
C MET A 169 12.80 7.78 -10.84
N LEU A 170 13.81 6.98 -10.49
CA LEU A 170 14.38 6.98 -9.14
C LEU A 170 14.95 8.35 -8.78
N ALA A 171 15.70 9.01 -9.67
CA ALA A 171 16.25 10.33 -9.39
C ALA A 171 15.15 11.39 -9.16
N ASP A 172 14.08 11.35 -9.96
CA ASP A 172 12.92 12.24 -9.80
C ASP A 172 12.22 12.03 -8.45
N ASN A 173 12.01 10.77 -8.07
CA ASN A 173 11.41 10.42 -6.78
C ASN A 173 12.30 10.82 -5.60
N LEU A 174 13.61 10.60 -5.68
CA LEU A 174 14.56 11.03 -4.66
C LEU A 174 14.62 12.56 -4.52
N ALA A 175 14.47 13.31 -5.60
CA ALA A 175 14.41 14.77 -5.55
C ALA A 175 13.15 15.27 -4.82
N GLN A 176 11.99 14.63 -5.04
CA GLN A 176 10.76 14.95 -4.31
C GLN A 176 10.87 14.61 -2.82
N ILE A 177 11.40 13.43 -2.48
CA ILE A 177 11.63 13.02 -1.09
C ILE A 177 12.61 13.98 -0.40
N SER A 178 13.65 14.39 -1.12
CA SER A 178 14.68 15.34 -0.67
C SER A 178 14.12 16.71 -0.28
N ALA A 179 13.00 17.12 -0.87
CA ALA A 179 12.33 18.38 -0.56
C ALA A 179 11.49 18.31 0.73
N ALA A 180 11.18 17.11 1.23
CA ALA A 180 10.38 16.88 2.44
C ALA A 180 11.01 15.84 3.40
N PRO A 181 12.29 15.99 3.80
CA PRO A 181 13.04 14.94 4.50
C PRO A 181 12.56 14.69 5.94
N ALA A 182 11.85 15.65 6.55
CA ALA A 182 11.48 15.62 7.96
C ALA A 182 10.58 14.45 8.38
N PHE A 183 10.01 13.71 7.42
CA PHE A 183 9.09 12.59 7.67
C PHE A 183 9.73 11.22 7.47
N LEU A 184 11.01 11.18 7.07
CA LEU A 184 11.81 9.96 6.99
C LEU A 184 12.96 10.04 7.98
N HIS A 185 13.13 8.97 8.74
CA HIS A 185 14.32 8.76 9.57
C HIS A 185 15.51 8.35 8.69
N ARG A 186 15.27 7.48 7.70
CA ARG A 186 16.26 7.03 6.73
C ARG A 186 15.58 6.49 5.48
N LEU A 187 16.26 6.50 4.34
CA LEU A 187 15.81 5.87 3.10
C LEU A 187 16.87 4.89 2.60
N PHE A 188 16.47 3.62 2.45
CA PHE A 188 17.29 2.59 1.85
C PHE A 188 16.91 2.41 0.38
N VAL A 189 17.88 2.55 -0.51
CA VAL A 189 17.72 2.29 -1.95
C VAL A 189 18.49 1.01 -2.28
N ILE A 190 17.76 -0.06 -2.54
CA ILE A 190 18.31 -1.39 -2.79
C ILE A 190 18.39 -1.61 -4.29
N ASN A 191 19.60 -1.58 -4.82
CA ASN A 191 19.89 -1.80 -6.23
C ASN A 191 20.00 -3.29 -6.54
N GLN A 192 19.10 -3.79 -7.37
CA GLN A 192 19.13 -5.14 -7.95
C GLN A 192 19.88 -5.20 -9.29
N GLY A 193 20.28 -4.03 -9.82
CA GLY A 193 20.93 -3.86 -11.11
C GLY A 193 22.46 -3.84 -11.02
N PRO A 194 23.15 -3.31 -12.05
CA PRO A 194 24.60 -3.16 -12.05
C PRO A 194 25.09 -2.29 -10.89
N PRO A 195 26.22 -2.64 -10.23
CA PRO A 195 26.72 -1.92 -9.07
C PRO A 195 27.14 -0.49 -9.40
N GLY A 196 27.25 0.36 -8.39
CA GLY A 196 27.62 1.77 -8.50
C GLY A 196 26.42 2.70 -8.72
N LEU A 197 25.22 2.30 -8.31
CA LEU A 197 24.01 3.12 -8.46
C LEU A 197 24.16 4.48 -7.77
N GLU A 198 24.70 4.51 -6.55
CA GLU A 198 24.91 5.75 -5.79
C GLU A 198 25.63 6.80 -6.62
N LYS A 199 26.77 6.46 -7.23
CA LYS A 199 27.55 7.40 -8.06
C LYS A 199 26.73 7.92 -9.24
N ARG A 200 25.93 7.06 -9.87
CA ARG A 200 25.07 7.45 -11.00
C ARG A 200 23.93 8.38 -10.57
N ILE A 201 23.33 8.15 -9.40
CA ILE A 201 22.29 9.03 -8.84
C ILE A 201 22.87 10.35 -8.33
N ILE A 202 24.02 10.35 -7.65
CA ILE A 202 24.71 11.56 -7.20
C ILE A 202 25.05 12.45 -8.41
N SER A 203 25.50 11.86 -9.52
CA SER A 203 25.78 12.62 -10.75
C SER A 203 24.55 13.31 -11.36
N ARG A 204 23.35 12.88 -10.97
CA ARG A 204 22.06 13.47 -11.35
C ARG A 204 21.51 14.45 -10.30
N GLY A 205 22.28 14.76 -9.25
CA GLY A 205 21.91 15.71 -8.19
C GLY A 205 21.22 15.10 -6.95
N GLY A 206 21.14 13.77 -6.84
CA GLY A 206 20.30 13.08 -5.83
C GLY A 206 20.96 12.70 -4.50
N SER A 207 21.94 13.45 -3.98
CA SER A 207 22.62 13.07 -2.73
C SER A 207 22.06 13.77 -1.50
N GLN A 208 21.64 12.97 -0.50
CA GLN A 208 21.34 13.43 0.86
C GLN A 208 21.90 12.46 1.90
N THR A 209 22.27 12.98 3.07
CA THR A 209 22.77 12.17 4.21
C THR A 209 21.77 11.09 4.67
N LEU A 210 20.47 11.27 4.40
CA LEU A 210 19.41 10.33 4.75
C LEU A 210 19.36 9.10 3.86
N PHE A 211 20.02 9.12 2.70
CA PHE A 211 19.92 8.06 1.71
C PHE A 211 21.05 7.04 1.91
N THR A 212 20.73 5.77 1.78
CA THR A 212 21.70 4.68 1.86
C THR A 212 21.48 3.74 0.69
N PHE A 213 22.43 3.74 -0.24
CA PHE A 213 22.42 2.90 -1.41
C PHE A 213 23.11 1.57 -1.12
N ILE A 214 22.48 0.47 -1.51
CA ILE A 214 23.02 -0.89 -1.32
C ILE A 214 22.97 -1.61 -2.66
N ASP A 215 24.15 -1.96 -3.18
CA ASP A 215 24.27 -2.81 -4.35
C ASP A 215 24.19 -4.29 -3.96
N GLN A 216 23.39 -5.08 -4.67
CA GLN A 216 23.30 -6.53 -4.52
C GLN A 216 23.03 -7.23 -5.85
N ALA A 217 23.21 -8.55 -5.87
CA ALA A 217 22.75 -9.38 -6.99
C ALA A 217 21.22 -9.34 -7.11
N ASN A 218 20.70 -9.61 -8.31
CA ASN A 218 19.25 -9.54 -8.57
C ASN A 218 18.49 -10.68 -7.89
N PHE A 219 17.71 -10.35 -6.86
CA PHE A 219 16.79 -11.24 -6.16
C PHE A 219 15.31 -10.83 -6.34
N GLY A 220 15.03 -9.99 -7.36
CA GLY A 220 13.71 -9.46 -7.66
C GLY A 220 13.18 -8.49 -6.58
N GLY A 221 11.92 -8.09 -6.71
CA GLY A 221 11.24 -7.22 -5.74
C GLY A 221 11.28 -7.80 -4.33
N ALA A 222 10.94 -9.09 -4.18
CA ALA A 222 10.94 -9.78 -2.89
C ALA A 222 12.27 -9.64 -2.16
N GLY A 223 13.40 -9.88 -2.84
CA GLY A 223 14.72 -9.77 -2.24
C GLY A 223 15.13 -8.32 -1.95
N GLY A 224 14.70 -7.36 -2.76
CA GLY A 224 15.11 -5.96 -2.62
C GLY A 224 14.39 -5.29 -1.46
N PHE A 225 13.06 -5.44 -1.42
CA PHE A 225 12.27 -4.98 -0.28
C PHE A 225 12.68 -5.69 1.01
N THR A 226 12.90 -7.01 0.98
CA THR A 226 13.34 -7.73 2.19
C THR A 226 14.71 -7.28 2.67
N ARG A 227 15.65 -6.98 1.77
CA ARG A 227 16.94 -6.39 2.16
C ARG A 227 16.73 -5.08 2.91
N GLY A 228 15.95 -4.15 2.34
CA GLY A 228 15.68 -2.87 3.00
C GLY A 228 14.94 -3.02 4.33
N ILE A 229 14.04 -4.00 4.47
CA ILE A 229 13.41 -4.34 5.75
C ILE A 229 14.48 -4.77 6.77
N ILE A 230 15.41 -5.66 6.41
CA ILE A 230 16.49 -6.11 7.31
C ILE A 230 17.35 -4.94 7.78
N GLU A 231 17.78 -4.09 6.85
CA GLU A 231 18.60 -2.91 7.16
C GLU A 231 17.85 -1.91 8.06
N SER A 232 16.54 -1.80 7.88
CA SER A 232 15.68 -0.99 8.74
C SER A 232 15.55 -1.55 10.16
N LEU A 233 15.56 -2.88 10.32
CA LEU A 233 15.47 -3.54 11.62
C LEU A 233 16.77 -3.42 12.44
N ASP A 234 17.91 -3.24 11.77
CA ASP A 234 19.21 -3.08 12.41
C ASP A 234 19.37 -1.66 13.03
N ASP A 235 18.51 -0.70 12.68
CA ASP A 235 18.39 0.59 13.35
C ASP A 235 17.31 0.55 14.45
N PRO A 236 17.68 0.58 15.74
CA PRO A 236 16.73 0.47 16.85
C PRO A 236 15.80 1.67 16.99
N GLN A 237 16.09 2.80 16.32
CA GLN A 237 15.22 3.98 16.35
C GLN A 237 14.05 3.85 15.37
N VAL A 238 14.13 2.97 14.37
CA VAL A 238 13.06 2.80 13.39
C VAL A 238 11.84 2.18 14.06
N THR A 239 10.70 2.83 13.88
CA THR A 239 9.40 2.41 14.43
C THR A 239 8.50 1.80 13.36
N HIS A 240 8.62 2.28 12.12
CA HIS A 240 7.81 1.89 10.99
C HIS A 240 8.67 1.78 9.74
N ILE A 241 8.26 0.91 8.83
CA ILE A 241 8.89 0.73 7.51
C ILE A 241 7.86 1.12 6.46
N LEU A 242 8.27 1.88 5.45
CA LEU A 242 7.47 2.26 4.29
C LEU A 242 8.13 1.71 3.02
N LEU A 243 7.46 0.79 2.35
CA LEU A 243 7.87 0.29 1.03
C LEU A 243 7.31 1.19 -0.06
N MET A 244 8.14 1.52 -1.04
CA MET A 244 7.76 2.31 -2.23
C MET A 244 8.45 1.74 -3.47
N ASP A 245 7.76 1.76 -4.61
CA ASP A 245 8.37 1.46 -5.89
C ASP A 245 9.19 2.65 -6.40
N ASP A 246 10.11 2.42 -7.33
CA ASP A 246 10.97 3.44 -7.91
C ASP A 246 10.33 4.20 -9.09
N ASP A 247 9.23 3.67 -9.62
CA ASP A 247 8.50 4.16 -10.80
C ASP A 247 7.09 4.69 -10.50
N ILE A 248 6.82 5.03 -9.23
CA ILE A 248 5.64 5.81 -8.85
C ILE A 248 5.83 7.30 -9.12
N LYS A 249 4.71 8.03 -9.17
CA LYS A 249 4.66 9.47 -8.87
C LYS A 249 3.86 9.66 -7.58
N ALA A 250 4.47 10.33 -6.61
CA ALA A 250 3.85 10.60 -5.31
C ALA A 250 3.32 12.04 -5.22
N GLN A 251 2.31 12.25 -4.37
CA GLN A 251 1.96 13.61 -3.92
C GLN A 251 3.06 14.13 -2.96
N PRO A 252 3.44 15.42 -2.99
CA PRO A 252 4.45 15.99 -2.09
C PRO A 252 4.16 15.77 -0.60
N LEU A 253 2.88 15.69 -0.22
CA LEU A 253 2.46 15.50 1.15
C LEU A 253 2.34 14.02 1.57
N LEU A 254 2.60 13.06 0.69
CA LEU A 254 2.39 11.64 0.95
C LEU A 254 3.08 11.18 2.24
N LEU A 255 4.37 11.48 2.38
CA LEU A 255 5.16 11.10 3.55
C LEU A 255 4.66 11.76 4.84
N ALA A 256 4.30 13.05 4.75
CA ALA A 256 3.73 13.79 5.86
C ALA A 256 2.41 13.15 6.33
N ARG A 257 1.53 12.80 5.39
CA ARG A 257 0.24 12.15 5.67
C ARG A 257 0.42 10.81 6.34
N ILE A 258 1.28 9.95 5.79
CA ILE A 258 1.55 8.63 6.37
C ILE A 258 2.13 8.77 7.78
N ALA A 259 3.11 9.65 7.99
CA ALA A 259 3.70 9.88 9.31
C ALA A 259 2.67 10.38 10.34
N THR A 260 1.83 11.35 9.95
CA THR A 260 0.73 11.83 10.80
C THR A 260 -0.25 10.70 11.11
N ILE A 261 -0.72 9.95 10.11
CA ILE A 261 -1.67 8.85 10.32
C ILE A 261 -1.10 7.83 11.31
N LEU A 262 0.15 7.39 11.12
CA LEU A 262 0.83 6.45 12.01
C LEU A 262 1.02 7.00 13.43
N ALA A 263 1.13 8.32 13.59
CA ALA A 263 1.25 8.96 14.90
C ALA A 263 -0.06 8.92 15.71
N TYR A 264 -1.22 8.79 15.05
CA TYR A 264 -2.54 8.77 15.70
C TYR A 264 -3.27 7.42 15.64
N ALA A 265 -3.02 6.62 14.60
CA ALA A 265 -3.68 5.32 14.43
C ALA A 265 -3.28 4.32 15.53
N GLY A 266 -4.00 3.21 15.70
CA GLY A 266 -3.54 2.14 16.61
C GLY A 266 -2.19 1.51 16.20
N GLU A 267 -1.45 0.96 17.16
CA GLU A 267 -0.04 0.49 17.00
C GLU A 267 0.16 -0.68 16.04
N ARG A 268 -0.90 -1.41 15.71
CA ARG A 268 -0.84 -2.59 14.84
C ARG A 268 -1.30 -2.32 13.41
N HIS A 269 -1.74 -1.11 13.09
CA HIS A 269 -2.27 -0.84 11.76
C HIS A 269 -1.18 -0.69 10.72
N CYS A 270 -1.36 -1.37 9.59
CA CYS A 270 -0.59 -1.13 8.38
C CYS A 270 -1.36 -0.14 7.50
N ILE A 271 -0.66 0.78 6.85
CA ILE A 271 -1.26 1.81 5.98
C ILE A 271 -0.88 1.50 4.53
N GLY A 272 -1.88 1.19 3.71
CA GLY A 272 -1.74 1.02 2.27
C GLY A 272 -2.09 2.30 1.52
N GLY A 273 -1.35 2.60 0.47
CA GLY A 273 -1.71 3.64 -0.49
C GLY A 273 -2.52 3.07 -1.65
N ALA A 274 -3.58 3.77 -2.04
CA ALA A 274 -4.30 3.48 -3.27
C ALA A 274 -3.41 3.72 -4.51
N MET A 275 -3.69 3.02 -5.60
CA MET A 275 -2.99 3.20 -6.88
C MET A 275 -3.92 3.88 -7.88
N LEU A 276 -3.52 5.06 -8.34
CA LEU A 276 -4.12 5.78 -9.46
C LEU A 276 -3.35 5.45 -10.74
N ASP A 277 -4.03 5.45 -11.88
CA ASP A 277 -3.39 5.22 -13.18
C ASP A 277 -2.58 6.45 -13.61
N ILE A 278 -1.28 6.28 -13.87
CA ILE A 278 -0.41 7.38 -14.32
C ILE A 278 -0.80 7.95 -15.71
N HIS A 279 -1.45 7.15 -16.56
CA HIS A 279 -1.93 7.55 -17.88
C HIS A 279 -3.35 8.11 -17.86
N ALA A 280 -4.13 7.78 -16.82
CA ALA A 280 -5.44 8.35 -16.55
C ALA A 280 -5.50 8.81 -15.08
N PRO A 281 -4.91 9.97 -14.74
CA PRO A 281 -4.62 10.37 -13.35
C PRO A 281 -5.81 10.47 -12.39
N THR A 282 -7.04 10.51 -12.90
CA THR A 282 -8.27 10.52 -12.10
C THR A 282 -8.81 9.11 -11.83
N LYS A 283 -8.31 8.10 -12.54
CA LYS A 283 -8.83 6.73 -12.49
C LYS A 283 -8.14 5.94 -11.39
N LEU A 284 -8.94 5.42 -10.46
CA LEU A 284 -8.50 4.50 -9.42
C LEU A 284 -8.32 3.10 -10.01
N PHE A 285 -7.12 2.55 -9.88
CA PHE A 285 -6.83 1.18 -10.28
C PHE A 285 -7.14 0.19 -9.15
N THR A 286 -6.73 0.48 -7.92
CA THR A 286 -7.04 -0.33 -6.72
C THR A 286 -6.89 0.49 -5.44
N CYS A 287 -7.70 0.17 -4.42
CA CYS A 287 -7.53 0.62 -3.05
C CYS A 287 -7.29 -0.56 -2.10
N GLY A 288 -6.37 -1.46 -2.48
CA GLY A 288 -6.06 -2.70 -1.75
C GLY A 288 -6.87 -3.87 -2.29
N ASP A 289 -6.43 -5.10 -2.04
CA ASP A 289 -6.98 -6.28 -2.71
C ASP A 289 -7.22 -7.44 -1.73
N GLN A 290 -8.05 -8.40 -2.14
CA GLN A 290 -8.43 -9.57 -1.35
C GLN A 290 -8.06 -10.88 -2.02
N ILE A 291 -7.82 -11.92 -1.21
CA ILE A 291 -7.74 -13.28 -1.70
C ILE A 291 -9.15 -13.83 -1.85
N ASN A 292 -9.48 -14.34 -3.03
CA ASN A 292 -10.80 -14.91 -3.28
C ASN A 292 -11.03 -16.18 -2.43
N PRO A 293 -12.04 -16.25 -1.56
CA PRO A 293 -12.27 -17.43 -0.70
C PRO A 293 -12.77 -18.66 -1.51
N GLY A 294 -13.41 -18.42 -2.65
CA GLY A 294 -13.99 -19.48 -3.50
C GLY A 294 -13.00 -20.14 -4.45
N ARG A 295 -11.95 -19.42 -4.89
CA ARG A 295 -10.98 -19.90 -5.90
C ARG A 295 -9.59 -19.30 -5.69
N PRO A 296 -8.51 -19.94 -6.15
CA PRO A 296 -7.15 -19.39 -6.02
C PRO A 296 -6.93 -18.24 -7.01
N ALA A 297 -7.43 -17.06 -6.66
CA ALA A 297 -7.33 -15.83 -7.43
C ALA A 297 -7.36 -14.62 -6.48
N ILE A 298 -6.90 -13.48 -6.96
CA ILE A 298 -7.04 -12.20 -6.27
C ILE A 298 -8.33 -11.52 -6.75
N ILE A 299 -9.01 -10.85 -5.83
CA ILE A 299 -10.11 -9.92 -6.10
C ILE A 299 -9.54 -8.53 -5.92
N ASN A 300 -9.56 -7.76 -6.99
CA ASN A 300 -9.14 -6.37 -6.93
C ASN A 300 -10.27 -5.54 -6.32
N ILE A 301 -10.02 -4.74 -5.27
CA ILE A 301 -11.02 -3.77 -4.76
C ILE A 301 -10.94 -2.51 -5.64
N ALA A 302 -11.05 -2.73 -6.95
CA ALA A 302 -11.30 -1.65 -7.88
C ALA A 302 -12.75 -1.20 -7.69
N PRO A 303 -13.01 0.09 -7.94
CA PRO A 303 -14.36 0.61 -8.00
C PRO A 303 -15.19 -0.13 -9.06
N PRO A 304 -16.50 -0.33 -8.81
CA PRO A 304 -17.41 -0.76 -9.86
C PRO A 304 -17.50 0.31 -10.96
N GLU A 305 -17.99 -0.10 -12.13
CA GLU A 305 -18.23 0.80 -13.26
C GLU A 305 -19.08 2.02 -12.83
N GLY A 306 -18.60 3.22 -13.14
CA GLY A 306 -19.19 4.50 -12.75
C GLY A 306 -18.60 5.13 -11.48
N CYS A 307 -17.77 4.40 -10.72
CA CYS A 307 -17.09 4.90 -9.52
C CYS A 307 -15.57 5.03 -9.69
N GLU A 308 -15.05 4.77 -10.90
CA GLU A 308 -13.61 4.69 -11.11
C GLU A 308 -12.90 6.03 -11.14
N ASP A 309 -13.64 7.13 -11.34
CA ASP A 309 -13.08 8.47 -11.36
C ASP A 309 -13.17 9.15 -9.98
N VAL A 310 -12.03 9.33 -9.32
CA VAL A 310 -11.93 9.92 -7.97
C VAL A 310 -12.22 11.43 -7.92
N THR A 311 -12.50 12.06 -9.06
CA THR A 311 -12.95 13.47 -9.14
C THR A 311 -14.47 13.60 -9.13
N THR A 312 -15.19 12.48 -9.26
CA THR A 312 -16.66 12.43 -9.14
C THR A 312 -17.09 12.17 -7.70
N ASP A 313 -18.32 12.54 -7.35
CA ASP A 313 -18.92 12.18 -6.06
C ASP A 313 -18.87 10.66 -5.83
N ALA A 314 -19.30 9.87 -6.82
CA ALA A 314 -19.35 8.41 -6.72
C ALA A 314 -17.96 7.79 -6.45
N GLY A 315 -16.90 8.28 -7.11
CA GLY A 315 -15.55 7.78 -6.87
C GLY A 315 -14.98 8.18 -5.52
N ARG A 316 -15.28 9.40 -5.04
CA ARG A 316 -14.87 9.84 -3.69
C ARG A 316 -15.59 9.08 -2.60
N ASP A 317 -16.90 8.94 -2.76
CA ASP A 317 -17.77 8.14 -1.91
C ASP A 317 -17.21 6.71 -1.83
N PHE A 318 -16.91 6.09 -2.97
CA PHE A 318 -16.30 4.76 -3.01
C PHE A 318 -14.99 4.66 -2.22
N VAL A 319 -14.04 5.59 -2.43
CA VAL A 319 -12.76 5.56 -1.71
C VAL A 319 -12.93 5.79 -0.21
N ALA A 320 -13.93 6.59 0.20
CA ALA A 320 -14.22 6.86 1.60
C ALA A 320 -14.97 5.72 2.33
N LEU A 321 -15.41 4.67 1.62
CA LEU A 321 -15.94 3.46 2.24
C LEU A 321 -14.84 2.70 3.01
N ASN A 322 -15.24 1.94 4.03
CA ASN A 322 -14.32 1.14 4.85
C ASN A 322 -13.97 -0.20 4.19
N HIS A 323 -13.13 -0.15 3.16
CA HIS A 323 -12.64 -1.36 2.50
C HIS A 323 -11.79 -2.21 3.46
N LYS A 324 -11.88 -3.54 3.34
CA LYS A 324 -11.16 -4.51 4.19
C LYS A 324 -10.24 -5.37 3.35
N PRO A 325 -9.16 -4.80 2.79
CA PRO A 325 -8.21 -5.56 1.98
C PRO A 325 -7.46 -6.58 2.83
N ASP A 326 -7.09 -7.69 2.20
CA ASP A 326 -6.21 -8.68 2.81
C ASP A 326 -4.73 -8.21 2.76
N PHE A 327 -4.39 -7.41 1.75
CA PHE A 327 -3.06 -6.87 1.51
C PHE A 327 -3.11 -5.57 0.68
N ASN A 328 -2.01 -4.83 0.66
CA ASN A 328 -1.75 -3.75 -0.29
C ASN A 328 -0.45 -4.04 -1.05
N GLY A 329 -0.35 -3.58 -2.30
CA GLY A 329 0.90 -3.67 -3.03
C GLY A 329 1.97 -2.75 -2.44
N TRP A 330 3.22 -3.09 -2.74
CA TRP A 330 4.40 -2.43 -2.16
C TRP A 330 4.82 -1.13 -2.83
N TRP A 331 4.03 -0.65 -3.81
CA TRP A 331 4.16 0.71 -4.36
C TRP A 331 4.01 1.79 -3.28
N CYS A 332 3.21 1.52 -2.24
CA CYS A 332 3.06 2.35 -1.06
C CYS A 332 2.45 1.52 0.07
N PHE A 333 3.28 0.99 0.96
CA PHE A 333 2.82 0.18 2.09
C PHE A 333 3.66 0.41 3.34
N ALA A 334 3.06 0.98 4.37
CA ALA A 334 3.68 1.24 5.66
C ALA A 334 3.20 0.26 6.74
N PHE A 335 4.11 -0.22 7.57
CA PHE A 335 3.80 -1.13 8.67
C PHE A 335 4.76 -0.96 9.85
N PRO A 336 4.34 -1.26 11.09
CA PRO A 336 5.20 -1.17 12.26
C PRO A 336 6.30 -2.25 12.22
N VAL A 337 7.50 -1.96 12.75
CA VAL A 337 8.58 -2.95 12.85
C VAL A 337 8.17 -4.18 13.68
N ALA A 338 7.22 -4.00 14.61
CA ALA A 338 6.62 -5.08 15.39
C ALA A 338 5.92 -6.13 14.53
N ALA A 339 5.36 -5.75 13.36
CA ALA A 339 4.73 -6.66 12.43
C ALA A 339 5.74 -7.69 11.90
N VAL A 340 6.93 -7.23 11.49
CA VAL A 340 8.01 -8.10 11.00
C VAL A 340 8.59 -8.96 12.12
N ARG A 341 8.81 -8.38 13.30
CA ARG A 341 9.30 -9.12 14.48
C ARG A 341 8.36 -10.24 14.90
N GLN A 342 7.04 -10.01 14.82
CA GLN A 342 6.05 -11.03 15.17
C GLN A 342 5.85 -12.05 14.04
N CYS A 343 5.84 -11.63 12.78
CA CYS A 343 5.37 -12.46 11.67
C CYS A 343 6.51 -13.08 10.85
N GLY A 344 7.74 -12.57 10.94
CA GLY A 344 8.85 -12.90 10.04
C GLY A 344 8.93 -11.97 8.82
N LEU A 345 9.98 -12.12 8.03
CA LEU A 345 10.22 -11.39 6.77
C LEU A 345 9.32 -11.92 5.62
N PRO A 346 9.22 -11.23 4.48
CA PRO A 346 8.52 -11.77 3.31
C PRO A 346 9.10 -13.12 2.84
N LEU A 347 8.31 -13.91 2.09
CA LEU A 347 8.83 -15.13 1.46
C LEU A 347 9.72 -14.79 0.23
N PRO A 348 10.73 -15.62 -0.11
CA PRO A 348 11.63 -15.39 -1.24
C PRO A 348 10.98 -15.73 -2.59
N LEU A 349 9.90 -15.03 -2.93
CA LEU A 349 9.06 -15.30 -4.11
C LEU A 349 9.60 -14.68 -5.41
N PHE A 350 10.76 -14.01 -5.35
CA PHE A 350 11.40 -13.22 -6.41
C PHE A 350 10.56 -12.01 -6.85
N ILE A 351 9.40 -12.22 -7.48
CA ILE A 351 8.42 -11.20 -7.86
C ILE A 351 7.00 -11.78 -7.85
N ARG A 352 6.00 -10.92 -7.63
CA ARG A 352 4.54 -11.20 -7.66
C ARG A 352 4.08 -12.14 -6.55
N GLY A 353 3.13 -11.72 -5.73
CA GLY A 353 2.56 -12.56 -4.67
C GLY A 353 3.32 -12.49 -3.34
N ASP A 354 4.47 -11.82 -3.32
CA ASP A 354 5.23 -11.40 -2.15
C ASP A 354 4.47 -10.38 -1.30
N ASP A 355 3.91 -9.36 -1.94
CA ASP A 355 2.96 -8.43 -1.35
C ASP A 355 1.69 -9.13 -0.82
N VAL A 356 1.13 -10.04 -1.63
CA VAL A 356 -0.07 -10.81 -1.27
C VAL A 356 0.17 -11.68 -0.05
N GLU A 357 1.23 -12.49 -0.05
CA GLU A 357 1.53 -13.40 1.05
C GLU A 357 1.85 -12.63 2.32
N PHE A 358 2.72 -11.62 2.23
CA PHE A 358 3.15 -10.88 3.39
C PHE A 358 1.98 -10.10 4.00
N GLY A 359 1.24 -9.32 3.20
CA GLY A 359 0.09 -8.58 3.67
C GLY A 359 -0.99 -9.47 4.28
N PHE A 360 -1.31 -10.59 3.62
CA PHE A 360 -2.28 -11.55 4.15
C PHE A 360 -1.81 -12.19 5.48
N ARG A 361 -0.51 -12.54 5.59
CA ARG A 361 0.08 -13.05 6.83
C ARG A 361 0.00 -12.02 7.95
N LEU A 362 0.31 -10.74 7.67
CA LEU A 362 0.19 -9.64 8.62
C LEU A 362 -1.25 -9.46 9.10
N SER A 363 -2.21 -9.40 8.18
CA SER A 363 -3.64 -9.25 8.48
C SER A 363 -4.13 -10.38 9.40
N ARG A 364 -3.76 -11.64 9.11
CA ARG A 364 -4.09 -12.79 9.98
C ARG A 364 -3.44 -12.76 11.35
N ALA A 365 -2.31 -12.09 11.50
CA ALA A 365 -1.57 -11.95 12.75
C ALA A 365 -2.00 -10.72 13.59
N GLY A 366 -3.08 -10.04 13.17
CA GLY A 366 -3.62 -8.88 13.86
C GLY A 366 -2.94 -7.56 13.49
N PHE A 367 -2.28 -7.50 12.33
CA PHE A 367 -1.76 -6.27 11.71
C PHE A 367 -2.56 -5.95 10.44
N PRO A 368 -3.82 -5.49 10.57
CA PRO A 368 -4.69 -5.29 9.42
C PRO A 368 -4.18 -4.15 8.53
N THR A 369 -4.40 -4.30 7.23
CA THR A 369 -4.14 -3.26 6.23
C THR A 369 -5.34 -2.30 6.17
N ILE A 370 -5.07 -1.01 6.33
CA ILE A 370 -6.03 0.09 6.10
C ILE A 370 -5.57 0.86 4.88
N VAL A 371 -6.43 0.99 3.87
CA VAL A 371 -6.15 1.86 2.72
C VAL A 371 -6.81 3.21 2.97
N TRP A 372 -5.98 4.17 3.37
CA TRP A 372 -6.45 5.43 3.93
C TRP A 372 -6.80 6.44 2.82
N PRO A 373 -8.02 7.01 2.76
CA PRO A 373 -8.38 7.98 1.73
C PRO A 373 -7.43 9.18 1.73
N GLY A 374 -6.96 9.57 0.55
CA GLY A 374 -5.95 10.63 0.41
C GLY A 374 -4.51 10.17 0.66
N VAL A 375 -4.26 8.86 0.84
CA VAL A 375 -2.95 8.22 0.66
C VAL A 375 -2.99 7.45 -0.66
N ALA A 376 -2.36 8.00 -1.69
CA ALA A 376 -2.33 7.39 -3.01
C ALA A 376 -1.06 7.76 -3.78
N VAL A 377 -0.74 6.94 -4.77
CA VAL A 377 0.34 7.17 -5.74
C VAL A 377 -0.18 6.97 -7.16
N TRP A 378 0.42 7.63 -8.13
CA TRP A 378 0.22 7.30 -9.54
C TRP A 378 1.26 6.28 -9.98
N HIS A 379 0.82 5.25 -10.68
CA HIS A 379 1.69 4.18 -11.14
C HIS A 379 1.17 3.61 -12.46
N LEU A 380 2.04 2.92 -13.20
CA LEU A 380 1.63 2.21 -14.42
C LEU A 380 0.68 1.04 -14.07
N PRO A 381 -0.52 0.97 -14.66
CA PRO A 381 -1.42 -0.16 -14.43
C PRO A 381 -0.79 -1.46 -14.96
N PHE A 382 -1.11 -2.60 -14.34
CA PHE A 382 -0.49 -3.90 -14.69
C PHE A 382 -0.92 -4.47 -16.06
N GLN A 383 -1.89 -3.85 -16.74
CA GLN A 383 -2.59 -4.42 -17.90
C GLN A 383 -1.91 -4.27 -19.28
N PRO A 384 -1.17 -3.19 -19.61
CA PRO A 384 -0.71 -2.98 -20.99
C PRO A 384 0.32 -4.01 -21.50
N LYS A 385 0.93 -4.83 -20.63
CA LYS A 385 2.03 -5.75 -21.00
C LYS A 385 2.03 -7.05 -20.18
N VAL A 386 0.94 -7.81 -20.20
CA VAL A 386 0.93 -9.14 -19.55
C VAL A 386 1.86 -10.07 -20.33
N GLN A 387 3.03 -10.36 -19.77
CA GLN A 387 4.01 -11.22 -20.39
C GLN A 387 3.77 -12.69 -19.99
N PRO A 388 3.97 -13.68 -20.89
CA PRO A 388 3.70 -15.08 -20.58
C PRO A 388 4.40 -15.61 -19.32
N TRP A 389 5.62 -15.16 -19.06
CA TRP A 389 6.40 -15.57 -17.88
C TRP A 389 5.74 -15.17 -16.56
N GLN A 390 4.86 -14.16 -16.53
CA GLN A 390 4.16 -13.79 -15.28
C GLN A 390 3.28 -14.93 -14.77
N ALA A 391 2.70 -15.73 -15.67
CA ALA A 391 1.88 -16.87 -15.30
C ALA A 391 2.66 -17.99 -14.58
N PHE A 392 3.99 -18.03 -14.74
CA PHE A 392 4.87 -18.89 -13.94
C PHE A 392 4.83 -18.46 -12.48
N TYR A 393 5.06 -17.18 -12.19
CA TYR A 393 5.07 -16.64 -10.83
C TYR A 393 3.68 -16.67 -10.22
N ASP A 394 2.64 -16.21 -10.94
CA ASP A 394 1.25 -16.27 -10.48
C ASP A 394 0.87 -17.69 -10.04
N ARG A 395 1.33 -18.71 -10.78
CA ARG A 395 1.05 -20.10 -10.43
C ARG A 395 1.90 -20.61 -9.28
N ARG A 396 3.24 -20.50 -9.40
CA ARG A 396 4.19 -21.01 -8.40
C ARG A 396 3.94 -20.37 -7.04
N ASN A 397 3.80 -19.05 -7.00
CA ASN A 397 3.73 -18.27 -5.77
C ASN A 397 2.36 -18.42 -5.09
N MET A 398 1.24 -18.50 -5.84
CA MET A 398 -0.07 -18.85 -5.26
C MET A 398 -0.09 -20.26 -4.65
N LEU A 399 0.65 -21.22 -5.21
CA LEU A 399 0.77 -22.56 -4.63
C LEU A 399 1.57 -22.54 -3.32
N PHE A 400 2.64 -21.74 -3.23
CA PHE A 400 3.41 -21.55 -1.99
C PHE A 400 2.64 -20.77 -0.92
N LEU A 401 1.92 -19.71 -1.30
CA LEU A 401 1.00 -19.00 -0.40
C LEU A 401 -0.04 -19.97 0.18
N ASN A 402 -0.64 -20.81 -0.68
CA ASN A 402 -1.55 -21.84 -0.21
C ASN A 402 -0.87 -22.88 0.70
N GLU A 403 0.40 -23.19 0.46
CA GLU A 403 1.16 -24.11 1.29
C GLU A 403 1.40 -23.55 2.70
N ALA A 404 1.69 -22.25 2.79
CA ALA A 404 1.88 -21.54 4.06
C ALA A 404 0.57 -21.42 4.87
N HIS A 405 -0.55 -21.16 4.19
CA HIS A 405 -1.80 -20.75 4.87
C HIS A 405 -2.95 -21.74 4.78
N GLY A 406 -2.85 -22.78 3.94
CA GLY A 406 -3.84 -23.85 3.84
C GLY A 406 -5.17 -23.50 3.15
N LEU A 407 -5.23 -22.40 2.39
CA LEU A 407 -6.46 -21.76 1.88
C LEU A 407 -7.37 -22.65 1.01
N PHE A 408 -6.77 -23.52 0.21
CA PHE A 408 -7.44 -24.33 -0.79
C PHE A 408 -6.96 -25.79 -0.76
N SER A 409 -7.87 -26.68 -1.18
CA SER A 409 -7.54 -28.10 -1.35
C SER A 409 -6.69 -28.33 -2.61
N ARG A 410 -5.84 -29.37 -2.59
CA ARG A 410 -5.05 -29.78 -3.77
C ARG A 410 -5.90 -30.03 -5.01
N ARG A 411 -7.09 -30.60 -4.83
CA ARG A 411 -8.05 -30.83 -5.92
C ARG A 411 -8.48 -29.50 -6.56
N ARG A 412 -8.74 -28.46 -5.76
CA ARG A 412 -9.12 -27.13 -6.26
C ARG A 412 -7.96 -26.44 -6.97
N LEU A 413 -6.75 -26.50 -6.41
CA LEU A 413 -5.54 -25.96 -7.02
C LEU A 413 -5.23 -26.64 -8.37
N ALA A 414 -5.27 -27.97 -8.42
CA ALA A 414 -5.04 -28.73 -9.65
C ALA A 414 -6.10 -28.42 -10.71
N ARG A 415 -7.38 -28.29 -10.33
CA ARG A 415 -8.45 -27.87 -11.24
C ARG A 415 -8.22 -26.46 -11.79
N SER A 416 -7.79 -25.52 -10.95
CA SER A 416 -7.44 -24.16 -11.38
C SER A 416 -6.27 -24.17 -12.35
N ALA A 417 -5.20 -24.91 -12.06
CA ALA A 417 -4.04 -25.04 -12.95
C ALA A 417 -4.44 -25.63 -14.31
N TRP A 418 -5.24 -26.70 -14.31
CA TRP A 418 -5.76 -27.31 -15.54
C TRP A 418 -6.65 -26.35 -16.35
N GLY A 419 -7.53 -25.62 -15.67
CA GLY A 419 -8.41 -24.63 -16.30
C GLY A 419 -7.61 -23.51 -16.98
N SER A 420 -6.63 -22.93 -16.29
CA SER A 420 -5.76 -21.89 -16.85
C SER A 420 -4.92 -22.42 -18.03
N PHE A 421 -4.37 -23.63 -17.90
CA PHE A 421 -3.63 -24.29 -18.98
C PHE A 421 -4.50 -24.48 -20.22
N ALA A 422 -5.68 -25.08 -20.06
CA ALA A 422 -6.60 -25.34 -21.17
C ALA A 422 -7.12 -24.05 -21.82
N ASN A 423 -7.32 -22.98 -21.04
CA ASN A 423 -7.67 -21.66 -21.57
C ASN A 423 -6.54 -21.07 -22.41
N ALA A 424 -5.28 -21.16 -21.94
CA ALA A 424 -4.12 -20.68 -22.70
C ALA A 424 -3.95 -21.44 -24.02
N ILE A 425 -4.09 -22.77 -24.01
CA ILE A 425 -4.06 -23.59 -25.24
C ILE A 425 -5.18 -23.20 -26.21
N ARG A 426 -6.42 -23.02 -25.72
CA ARG A 426 -7.56 -22.61 -26.56
C ARG A 426 -7.39 -21.20 -27.13
N GLY A 427 -6.70 -20.32 -26.41
CA GLY A 427 -6.35 -18.97 -26.87
C GLY A 427 -5.11 -18.89 -27.77
N GLY A 428 -4.44 -20.01 -28.04
CA GLY A 428 -3.19 -20.04 -28.83
C GLY A 428 -1.95 -19.49 -28.09
N ASP A 429 -2.06 -19.19 -26.80
CA ASP A 429 -0.97 -18.65 -25.97
C ASP A 429 -0.14 -19.79 -25.36
N PHE A 430 0.67 -20.43 -26.22
CA PHE A 430 1.49 -21.58 -25.84
C PHE A 430 2.60 -21.21 -24.84
N ALA A 431 3.12 -19.99 -24.90
CA ALA A 431 4.10 -19.48 -23.96
C ALA A 431 3.50 -19.42 -22.55
N ARG A 432 2.27 -18.89 -22.40
CA ARG A 432 1.58 -18.86 -21.11
C ARG A 432 1.20 -20.25 -20.62
N ALA A 433 0.75 -21.12 -21.52
CA ALA A 433 0.47 -22.51 -21.19
C ALA A 433 1.72 -23.21 -20.62
N ARG A 434 2.89 -23.01 -21.24
CA ARG A 434 4.18 -23.48 -20.74
C ARG A 434 4.54 -22.87 -19.39
N ALA A 435 4.43 -21.56 -19.22
CA ALA A 435 4.73 -20.87 -17.97
C ALA A 435 3.90 -21.42 -16.80
N ILE A 436 2.62 -21.72 -17.02
CA ILE A 436 1.75 -22.34 -16.01
C ILE A 436 2.30 -23.71 -15.58
N VAL A 437 2.68 -24.56 -16.54
CA VAL A 437 3.21 -25.90 -16.26
C VAL A 437 4.54 -25.81 -15.53
N GLU A 438 5.49 -25.00 -16.02
CA GLU A 438 6.79 -24.79 -15.36
C GLU A 438 6.61 -24.23 -13.95
N GLY A 439 5.60 -23.38 -13.70
CA GLY A 439 5.27 -22.86 -12.38
C GLY A 439 4.79 -23.95 -11.41
N VAL A 440 3.96 -24.88 -11.89
CA VAL A 440 3.54 -26.06 -11.10
C VAL A 440 4.73 -27.00 -10.85
N GLU A 441 5.58 -27.23 -11.84
CA GLU A 441 6.79 -28.05 -11.70
C GLU A 441 7.76 -27.45 -10.68
N ALA A 442 8.00 -26.14 -10.76
CA ALA A 442 8.83 -25.41 -9.79
C ALA A 442 8.28 -25.53 -8.36
N PHE A 443 6.97 -25.43 -8.17
CA PHE A 443 6.33 -25.70 -6.88
C PHE A 443 6.53 -27.16 -6.42
N ASN A 444 6.38 -28.13 -7.34
CA ASN A 444 6.51 -29.55 -7.00
C ASN A 444 7.92 -29.93 -6.53
N LYS A 445 8.97 -29.22 -7.01
CA LYS A 445 10.36 -29.36 -6.52
C LYS A 445 10.52 -28.93 -5.05
N GLY A 446 9.59 -28.15 -4.51
CA GLY A 446 9.50 -27.83 -3.09
C GLY A 446 10.25 -26.56 -2.66
N PRO A 447 10.28 -26.28 -1.35
CA PRO A 447 10.78 -25.02 -0.80
C PRO A 447 12.27 -24.74 -1.07
N SER A 448 13.09 -25.79 -1.18
CA SER A 448 14.52 -25.64 -1.50
C SER A 448 14.75 -25.03 -2.88
N HIS A 449 13.90 -25.33 -3.85
CA HIS A 449 13.95 -24.71 -5.18
C HIS A 449 13.50 -23.24 -5.15
N LEU A 450 12.59 -22.88 -4.23
CA LEU A 450 12.24 -21.48 -4.00
C LEU A 450 13.43 -20.73 -3.38
N ALA A 451 14.08 -21.36 -2.41
CA ALA A 451 15.26 -20.86 -1.69
C ALA A 451 16.56 -20.78 -2.51
N SER A 452 16.53 -21.13 -3.80
CA SER A 452 17.69 -21.04 -4.70
C SER A 452 17.43 -20.17 -5.92
N TRP A 453 16.28 -19.50 -6.01
CA TRP A 453 15.82 -18.86 -7.24
C TRP A 453 16.42 -17.46 -7.44
N SER A 454 17.26 -17.31 -8.46
CA SER A 454 18.05 -16.10 -8.70
C SER A 454 17.56 -15.27 -9.89
N GLY A 455 18.19 -14.10 -10.09
CA GLY A 455 18.03 -13.31 -11.31
C GLY A 455 18.42 -14.07 -12.58
N GLU A 456 19.40 -14.98 -12.52
CA GLU A 456 19.79 -15.81 -13.66
C GLU A 456 18.66 -16.78 -14.04
N ASP A 457 17.99 -17.37 -13.06
CA ASP A 457 16.82 -18.24 -13.27
C ASP A 457 15.66 -17.47 -13.91
N HIS A 458 15.45 -16.22 -13.47
CA HIS A 458 14.47 -15.33 -14.08
C HIS A 458 14.82 -15.00 -15.53
N SER A 459 16.06 -14.60 -15.83
CA SER A 459 16.51 -14.34 -17.19
C SER A 459 16.36 -15.57 -18.08
N ALA A 460 16.69 -16.76 -17.57
CA ALA A 460 16.50 -18.02 -18.27
C ALA A 460 15.02 -18.33 -18.53
N LEU A 461 14.12 -18.06 -17.56
CA LEU A 461 12.67 -18.20 -17.72
C LEU A 461 12.15 -17.27 -18.82
N VAL A 462 12.51 -15.98 -18.79
CA VAL A 462 12.10 -15.00 -19.81
C VAL A 462 12.58 -15.43 -21.19
N GLY A 463 13.85 -15.85 -21.31
CA GLY A 463 14.43 -16.35 -22.56
C GLY A 463 13.75 -17.61 -23.09
N ARG A 464 13.20 -18.48 -22.23
CA ARG A 464 12.39 -19.64 -22.66
C ARG A 464 11.00 -19.24 -23.15
N MET A 465 10.39 -18.21 -22.54
CA MET A 465 9.05 -17.74 -22.91
C MET A 465 9.04 -16.90 -24.20
N ALA A 466 10.18 -16.32 -24.58
CA ALA A 466 10.33 -15.56 -25.82
C ALA A 466 10.51 -16.42 -27.09
N ARG A 467 10.65 -17.75 -26.96
CA ARG A 467 10.86 -18.65 -28.10
C ARG A 467 9.53 -19.04 -28.74
N ASP A 468 9.50 -19.11 -30.08
CA ASP A 468 8.36 -19.61 -30.84
C ASP A 468 8.06 -21.08 -30.51
N HIS A 469 6.79 -21.41 -30.29
CA HIS A 469 6.32 -22.77 -30.03
C HIS A 469 5.71 -23.38 -31.28
N SER A 470 6.25 -24.52 -31.74
CA SER A 470 5.66 -25.30 -32.84
C SER A 470 4.53 -26.21 -32.34
N TRP A 471 3.63 -26.64 -33.24
CA TRP A 471 2.54 -27.58 -32.92
C TRP A 471 3.00 -28.91 -32.28
N ARG A 472 4.19 -29.42 -32.64
CA ARG A 472 4.79 -30.62 -32.00
C ARG A 472 5.06 -30.41 -30.51
N SER A 473 5.21 -29.16 -30.08
CA SER A 473 5.38 -28.77 -28.67
C SER A 473 4.11 -28.98 -27.85
N ILE A 474 2.92 -29.01 -28.46
CA ILE A 474 1.64 -29.09 -27.75
C ILE A 474 1.43 -30.47 -27.13
N ILE A 475 1.79 -31.54 -27.83
CA ILE A 475 1.65 -32.92 -27.31
C ILE A 475 2.56 -33.09 -26.10
N ILE A 476 3.82 -32.68 -26.23
CA ILE A 476 4.81 -32.73 -25.13
C ILE A 476 4.33 -31.87 -23.97
N LEU A 477 3.92 -30.63 -24.25
CA LEU A 477 3.43 -29.71 -23.23
C LEU A 477 2.18 -30.23 -22.50
N SER A 478 1.26 -30.89 -23.22
CA SER A 478 0.08 -31.52 -22.62
C SER A 478 0.43 -32.71 -21.74
N ALA A 479 1.43 -33.51 -22.13
CA ALA A 479 1.96 -34.58 -21.30
C ALA A 479 2.65 -34.05 -20.02
N CYS A 480 3.47 -33.01 -20.16
CA CYS A 480 4.08 -32.30 -19.02
C CYS A 480 3.01 -31.72 -18.09
N ALA A 481 1.98 -31.06 -18.65
CA ALA A 481 0.87 -30.51 -17.88
C ALA A 481 0.14 -31.60 -17.09
N LEU A 482 -0.18 -32.73 -17.73
CA LEU A 482 -0.81 -33.87 -17.06
C LEU A 482 0.05 -34.37 -15.90
N SER A 483 1.35 -34.61 -16.14
CA SER A 483 2.29 -35.08 -15.12
C SER A 483 2.40 -34.11 -13.94
N ALA A 484 2.65 -32.83 -14.20
CA ALA A 484 2.85 -31.81 -13.18
C ALA A 484 1.59 -31.58 -12.33
N ILE A 485 0.41 -31.50 -12.98
CA ILE A 485 -0.85 -31.20 -12.31
C ILE A 485 -1.41 -32.42 -11.56
N VAL A 486 -1.22 -33.64 -12.08
CA VAL A 486 -1.52 -34.87 -11.34
C VAL A 486 -0.60 -34.98 -10.14
N THR A 487 0.69 -34.70 -10.29
CA THR A 487 1.63 -34.66 -9.17
C THR A 487 1.16 -33.65 -8.12
N LEU A 488 0.82 -32.42 -8.49
CA LEU A 488 0.26 -31.42 -7.58
C LEU A 488 -0.98 -31.94 -6.83
N ARG A 489 -1.88 -32.65 -7.52
CA ARG A 489 -3.12 -33.18 -6.93
C ARG A 489 -2.87 -34.20 -5.82
N TRP A 490 -1.84 -35.04 -5.98
CA TRP A 490 -1.56 -36.17 -5.09
C TRP A 490 -0.35 -35.96 -4.17
N ARG A 491 0.45 -34.92 -4.41
CA ARG A 491 1.57 -34.51 -3.55
C ARG A 491 1.06 -34.17 -2.16
N ARG A 492 1.64 -34.81 -1.15
CA ARG A 492 1.42 -34.48 0.26
C ARG A 492 1.76 -33.01 0.50
N ARG A 493 1.05 -32.35 1.42
CA ARG A 493 1.45 -31.01 1.85
C ARG A 493 2.84 -31.09 2.47
N SER A 494 3.72 -30.17 2.08
CA SER A 494 4.94 -29.85 2.79
C SER A 494 4.57 -29.45 4.22
N ASN A 495 5.48 -29.67 5.16
CA ASN A 495 5.32 -29.07 6.49
C ASN A 495 5.25 -27.53 6.32
N PRO A 496 4.20 -26.84 6.80
CA PRO A 496 4.14 -25.38 6.81
C PRO A 496 5.39 -24.74 7.41
N ASP A 497 6.01 -25.35 8.43
CA ASP A 497 7.25 -24.85 9.03
C ASP A 497 8.40 -24.76 8.04
N ALA A 498 8.44 -25.65 7.04
CA ALA A 498 9.47 -25.61 6.01
C ALA A 498 9.33 -24.38 5.10
N ILE A 499 8.12 -23.88 4.91
CA ILE A 499 7.88 -22.61 4.21
C ILE A 499 8.16 -21.44 5.15
N ASN A 500 7.67 -21.52 6.39
CA ASN A 500 7.84 -20.44 7.36
C ASN A 500 9.32 -20.18 7.70
N ARG A 501 10.19 -21.19 7.68
CA ARG A 501 11.64 -20.99 7.84
C ARG A 501 12.26 -20.05 6.79
N LEU A 502 11.68 -19.98 5.60
CA LEU A 502 12.12 -19.06 4.53
C LEU A 502 11.77 -17.59 4.83
N SER A 503 10.99 -17.32 5.88
CA SER A 503 10.74 -15.96 6.38
C SER A 503 11.68 -15.55 7.52
N SER A 504 12.61 -16.40 7.93
CA SER A 504 13.53 -16.09 9.03
C SER A 504 14.62 -15.11 8.59
N ALA A 505 15.09 -14.28 9.53
CA ALA A 505 16.22 -13.38 9.29
C ALA A 505 17.51 -14.15 8.98
N GLY A 506 17.75 -15.29 9.64
CA GLY A 506 18.89 -16.16 9.34
C GLY A 506 18.89 -16.62 7.88
N PHE A 507 17.77 -17.17 7.41
CA PHE A 507 17.63 -17.57 6.01
C PHE A 507 17.92 -16.43 5.05
N TRP A 508 17.31 -15.26 5.27
CA TRP A 508 17.48 -14.13 4.34
C TRP A 508 18.88 -13.55 4.35
N ARG A 509 19.56 -13.49 5.50
CA ARG A 509 20.96 -13.05 5.57
C ARG A 509 21.87 -13.99 4.79
N ASP A 510 21.67 -15.29 4.90
CA ASP A 510 22.43 -16.28 4.10
C ASP A 510 22.08 -16.16 2.61
N TYR A 511 20.79 -16.10 2.29
CA TYR A 511 20.28 -16.05 0.92
C TYR A 511 20.77 -14.82 0.14
N LEU A 512 20.83 -13.66 0.81
CA LEU A 512 21.31 -12.39 0.25
C LEU A 512 22.82 -12.18 0.46
N SER A 513 23.54 -13.15 1.05
CA SER A 513 24.97 -13.05 1.38
C SER A 513 25.32 -11.81 2.21
N ILE A 514 24.48 -11.47 3.20
CA ILE A 514 24.69 -10.34 4.10
C ILE A 514 25.72 -10.72 5.16
N SER A 515 26.86 -10.03 5.16
CA SER A 515 27.88 -10.24 6.19
C SER A 515 27.37 -9.80 7.56
N SER A 516 27.38 -10.69 8.55
CA SER A 516 27.05 -10.30 9.93
C SER A 516 28.16 -9.41 10.50
N PRO A 517 27.84 -8.31 11.22
CA PRO A 517 28.84 -7.54 11.94
C PRO A 517 29.54 -8.44 12.96
N ALA A 518 30.87 -8.34 13.08
CA ALA A 518 31.70 -9.18 13.96
C ALA A 518 31.34 -9.13 15.46
N ASN A 519 30.40 -8.27 15.88
CA ASN A 519 29.92 -8.10 17.26
C ASN A 519 28.40 -7.91 17.38
N ALA A 520 27.60 -8.36 16.40
CA ALA A 520 26.15 -8.25 16.52
C ALA A 520 25.60 -9.24 17.58
N PRO A 521 24.78 -8.82 18.56
CA PRO A 521 24.08 -9.77 19.43
C PRO A 521 23.22 -10.71 18.57
N SER A 522 23.05 -11.97 18.96
CA SER A 522 22.24 -12.94 18.21
C SER A 522 20.82 -12.37 17.95
N HIS A 523 20.57 -11.85 16.75
CA HIS A 523 19.36 -11.10 16.41
C HIS A 523 18.11 -11.98 16.28
N ASP A 524 18.23 -13.31 16.42
CA ASP A 524 17.09 -14.22 16.58
C ASP A 524 16.29 -13.93 17.86
N LYS A 525 16.83 -13.18 18.82
CA LYS A 525 16.11 -12.79 20.05
C LYS A 525 15.01 -11.74 19.84
N GLY A 526 14.95 -11.10 18.68
CA GLY A 526 13.95 -10.06 18.35
C GLY A 526 12.75 -10.56 17.55
N PHE A 527 12.82 -11.78 17.02
CA PHE A 527 11.67 -12.44 16.40
C PHE A 527 10.97 -13.27 17.47
N ALA A 528 9.64 -13.28 17.46
CA ALA A 528 8.91 -14.16 18.36
C ALA A 528 9.37 -15.60 18.10
N SER A 529 10.04 -16.24 19.08
CA SER A 529 10.18 -17.68 19.09
C SER A 529 8.77 -18.26 18.96
N HIS A 530 8.57 -19.17 18.00
CA HIS A 530 7.28 -19.81 17.72
C HIS A 530 6.47 -20.01 19.01
N PRO A 531 5.20 -19.54 19.07
CA PRO A 531 4.36 -19.93 20.18
C PRO A 531 4.15 -21.44 20.10
N ASP A 532 4.63 -22.15 21.12
CA ASP A 532 4.12 -23.46 21.46
C ASP A 532 2.59 -23.37 21.58
N ASP A 533 1.92 -24.29 20.87
CA ASP A 533 0.54 -24.74 20.95
C ASP A 533 -0.47 -23.83 21.68
N GLY A 534 -1.27 -23.11 20.89
CA GLY A 534 -2.42 -22.35 21.40
C GLY A 534 -3.44 -21.89 20.37
N ILE A 535 -3.54 -22.53 19.19
CA ILE A 535 -4.72 -22.34 18.34
C ILE A 535 -5.84 -23.18 18.94
N ALA A 536 -6.70 -22.54 19.73
CA ALA A 536 -7.98 -23.11 20.09
C ALA A 536 -8.72 -23.55 18.80
N PRO A 537 -9.18 -24.81 18.70
CA PRO A 537 -9.85 -25.28 17.50
C PRO A 537 -11.10 -24.43 17.29
N SER A 538 -11.24 -23.92 16.07
CA SER A 538 -12.46 -23.29 15.56
C SER A 538 -13.67 -24.10 16.02
N GLN A 539 -14.51 -23.53 16.88
CA GLN A 539 -15.82 -24.11 17.17
C GLN A 539 -16.57 -24.19 15.83
N GLN A 540 -16.79 -25.43 15.38
CA GLN A 540 -17.80 -25.73 14.39
C GLN A 540 -19.11 -25.20 14.93
N ILE A 541 -19.63 -24.14 14.31
CA ILE A 541 -21.03 -23.75 14.46
C ILE A 541 -21.83 -24.94 13.92
N GLN A 542 -22.32 -25.79 14.82
CA GLN A 542 -23.34 -26.77 14.49
C GLN A 542 -24.57 -26.00 14.04
N ALA A 543 -25.00 -26.28 12.82
CA ALA A 543 -26.31 -25.84 12.33
C ALA A 543 -27.38 -26.44 13.24
N THR A 544 -27.94 -25.61 14.13
CA THR A 544 -29.16 -25.96 14.86
C THR A 544 -30.31 -26.00 13.87
N SER A 545 -30.88 -27.19 13.72
CA SER A 545 -32.11 -27.44 12.99
C SER A 545 -33.23 -26.54 13.52
N VAL A 546 -33.83 -25.75 12.63
CA VAL A 546 -35.08 -25.03 12.87
C VAL A 546 -36.17 -26.06 13.17
N LYS A 547 -36.66 -26.08 14.41
CA LYS A 547 -37.92 -26.75 14.76
C LYS A 547 -39.06 -25.87 14.27
N SER A 548 -39.98 -26.48 13.52
CA SER A 548 -41.27 -25.95 13.14
C SER A 548 -42.11 -25.59 14.36
N CYS A 549 -42.58 -24.34 14.43
CA CYS A 549 -43.72 -23.99 15.27
C CYS A 549 -44.99 -24.28 14.49
N ASP A 550 -45.84 -25.16 15.02
CA ASP A 550 -47.24 -25.26 14.66
C ASP A 550 -48.06 -24.16 15.35
N PRO A 551 -49.19 -23.74 14.77
CA PRO A 551 -49.91 -22.54 15.17
C PRO A 551 -50.92 -22.83 16.29
N ILE A 552 -51.08 -21.87 17.20
CA ILE A 552 -52.33 -21.39 17.83
C ILE A 552 -52.05 -20.00 18.41
#